data_AF-S4PLP2-F1
#
_entry.id   AF-S4PLP2-F1
#
_cell.length_a   1.000
_cell.length_b   1.000
_cell.length_c   1.000
_cell.angle_alpha   90.00
_cell.angle_beta   90.00
_cell.angle_gamma   90.00
#
_symmetry.space_group_name_H-M   'P 1'
#
loop_
_entity.id
_entity.type
_entity.pdbx_description
1 polymer ?
#
loop_
_entity_poly.entity_id
_entity_poly.type
_entity_poly.pdbx_seq_one_letter_code
_entity_poly.pdbx_strand_id
1 'polypeptide(L)'
;AVIKLPVSGYCPGQTIPIDVACSNKGSVGIDDIKLKLTKKVTFIATSEPGRRKVKDTIAEIQKGPVPSNTSRNWTVEMGVPALDVYNLSGCQYIQLE
;
A
#
# COMPACT_ATOMS: atom_id res chain seq x y z
N ALA A 1 -8.40 7.16 11.44
CA ALA A 1 -8.91 7.25 10.07
C ALA A 1 -9.49 5.90 9.66
N VAL A 2 -10.49 5.90 8.79
CA VAL A 2 -11.11 4.70 8.21
C VAL A 2 -10.77 4.69 6.72
N ILE A 3 -10.32 3.54 6.22
CA ILE A 3 -10.00 3.32 4.82
C ILE A 3 -10.92 2.23 4.28
N LYS A 4 -11.54 2.46 3.12
CA LYS A 4 -12.36 1.45 2.43
C LYS A 4 -11.83 1.20 1.03
N LEU A 5 -11.78 -0.07 0.68
CA LEU A 5 -11.43 -0.59 -0.64
C LEU A 5 -12.59 -1.48 -1.10
N PRO A 6 -12.98 -1.46 -2.38
CA PRO A 6 -14.06 -2.31 -2.87
C PRO A 6 -13.68 -3.79 -2.87
N VAL A 7 -12.40 -4.09 -3.16
CA VAL A 7 -11.86 -5.45 -3.26
C VAL A 7 -10.44 -5.51 -2.72
N SER A 8 -9.97 -6.73 -2.42
CA SER A 8 -8.62 -7.02 -1.91
C SER A 8 -7.59 -7.31 -3.00
N GLY A 9 -8.02 -7.62 -4.22
CA GLY A 9 -7.13 -8.00 -5.33
C GLY A 9 -7.37 -7.15 -6.57
N TYR A 10 -6.28 -6.75 -7.23
CA TYR A 10 -6.29 -5.93 -8.44
C TYR A 10 -5.27 -6.49 -9.44
N CYS A 11 -5.60 -6.42 -10.72
CA CYS A 11 -4.68 -6.74 -11.79
C CYS A 11 -3.71 -5.58 -12.06
N PRO A 12 -2.50 -5.86 -12.57
CA PRO A 12 -1.58 -4.82 -13.05
C PRO A 12 -2.27 -3.90 -14.06
N GLY A 13 -2.05 -2.59 -13.94
CA GLY A 13 -2.65 -1.57 -14.79
C GLY A 13 -4.06 -1.12 -14.38
N GLN A 14 -4.68 -1.76 -13.39
CA GLN A 14 -5.97 -1.29 -12.84
C GLN A 14 -5.78 -0.10 -11.91
N THR A 15 -6.87 0.62 -11.67
CA THR A 15 -6.93 1.68 -10.65
C THR A 15 -7.62 1.16 -9.40
N ILE A 16 -6.99 1.37 -8.24
CA ILE A 16 -7.55 1.11 -6.92
C ILE A 16 -8.29 2.39 -6.47
N PRO A 17 -9.64 2.37 -6.38
CA PRO A 17 -10.37 3.43 -5.72
C PRO A 17 -10.29 3.23 -4.20
N ILE A 18 -9.91 4.28 -3.48
CA ILE A 18 -9.70 4.26 -2.03
C ILE A 18 -10.53 5.40 -1.42
N ASP A 19 -11.47 5.04 -0.54
CA ASP A 19 -12.18 6.01 0.28
C ASP A 19 -11.47 6.17 1.62
N VAL A 20 -11.08 7.40 1.92
CA VAL A 20 -10.38 7.78 3.15
C VAL A 20 -11.25 8.74 3.94
N ALA A 21 -11.64 8.33 5.14
CA ALA A 21 -12.32 9.18 6.11
C ALA A 21 -11.43 9.42 7.33
N CYS A 22 -11.06 10.66 7.59
CA CYS A 22 -10.25 11.02 8.75
C CYS A 22 -11.02 11.98 9.64
N SER A 23 -11.16 11.61 10.92
CA SER A 23 -11.73 12.48 11.96
C SER A 23 -10.64 12.77 12.97
N ASN A 24 -10.20 14.02 13.02
CA ASN A 24 -9.24 14.51 13.99
C ASN A 24 -9.99 15.14 15.16
N LYS A 25 -10.15 14.38 16.25
CA LYS A 25 -10.71 14.89 17.52
C LYS A 25 -9.62 15.38 18.49
N GLY A 26 -8.38 15.41 18.03
CA GLY A 26 -7.24 15.90 18.82
C GLY A 26 -7.14 17.42 18.75
N SER A 27 -6.40 17.98 19.70
CA SER A 27 -6.06 19.41 19.76
C SER A 27 -4.99 19.81 18.74
N VAL A 28 -4.25 18.85 18.17
CA VAL A 28 -3.15 19.05 17.22
C VAL A 28 -3.63 18.71 15.80
N GLY A 29 -3.29 19.54 14.82
CA GLY A 29 -3.57 19.28 13.40
C GLY A 29 -2.73 18.13 12.85
N ILE A 30 -3.32 17.34 11.95
CA ILE A 30 -2.58 16.36 11.15
C ILE A 30 -2.08 17.09 9.91
N ASP A 31 -0.78 17.01 9.60
CA ASP A 31 -0.20 17.72 8.45
C ASP A 31 -0.51 17.01 7.13
N ASP A 32 -0.30 15.68 7.08
CA ASP A 32 -0.50 14.87 5.89
C ASP A 32 -0.97 13.45 6.21
N ILE A 33 -1.75 12.88 5.30
CA ILE A 33 -2.11 11.47 5.24
C ILE A 33 -1.41 10.85 4.02
N LYS A 34 -0.56 9.85 4.26
CA LYS A 34 0.20 9.17 3.20
C LYS A 34 -0.33 7.75 2.98
N LEU A 35 -0.73 7.46 1.75
CA LEU A 35 -1.14 6.14 1.28
C LEU A 35 0.00 5.59 0.42
N LYS A 36 0.53 4.42 0.77
CA LYS A 36 1.66 3.79 0.05
C LYS A 36 1.29 2.39 -0.39
N LEU A 37 1.49 2.10 -1.68
CA LEU A 37 1.52 0.75 -2.20
C LEU A 37 2.96 0.25 -2.11
N THR A 38 3.16 -0.90 -1.46
CA THR A 38 4.49 -1.46 -1.22
C THR A 38 4.56 -2.86 -1.78
N LYS A 39 5.61 -3.17 -2.53
CA LYS A 39 5.99 -4.52 -2.94
C LYS A 39 6.97 -5.10 -1.94
N LYS A 40 6.70 -6.30 -1.43
CA LYS A 40 7.59 -7.03 -0.55
C LYS A 40 8.00 -8.35 -1.21
N VAL A 41 9.31 -8.50 -1.43
CA VAL A 41 9.90 -9.71 -2.00
C VAL A 41 10.70 -10.41 -0.92
N THR A 42 10.40 -11.68 -0.66
CA THR A 42 11.16 -12.53 0.27
C THR A 42 11.88 -13.60 -0.52
N PHE A 43 13.21 -13.57 -0.49
CA PHE A 43 14.08 -14.61 -1.01
C PHE A 43 14.44 -15.58 0.11
N ILE A 44 14.34 -16.87 -0.16
CA ILE A 44 14.63 -17.97 0.76
C ILE A 44 15.78 -18.75 0.14
N ALA A 45 16.87 -18.96 0.87
CA ALA A 45 17.96 -19.87 0.49
C ALA A 45 17.82 -21.20 1.23
N THR A 46 18.12 -22.31 0.57
CA THR A 46 18.13 -23.66 1.17
C THR A 46 19.47 -24.04 1.79
N SER A 47 20.57 -23.46 1.30
CA SER A 47 21.93 -23.84 1.70
C SER A 47 22.45 -23.13 2.94
N GLU A 48 21.76 -22.09 3.43
CA GLU A 48 22.09 -21.35 4.66
C GLU A 48 20.81 -20.72 5.21
N PRO A 49 20.66 -20.55 6.53
CA PRO A 49 19.43 -20.04 7.15
C PRO A 49 19.31 -18.53 6.88
N GLY A 50 18.97 -18.15 5.66
CA GLY A 50 18.87 -16.77 5.21
C GLY A 50 17.54 -16.52 4.52
N ARG A 51 16.67 -15.73 5.17
CA ARG A 51 15.55 -15.07 4.49
C ARG A 51 15.94 -13.62 4.22
N ARG A 52 16.10 -13.25 2.95
CA ARG A 52 16.32 -11.85 2.56
C ARG A 52 14.98 -11.23 2.19
N LYS A 53 14.58 -10.18 2.91
CA LYS A 53 13.38 -9.40 2.61
C LYS A 53 13.76 -8.10 1.95
N VAL A 54 13.16 -7.79 0.81
CA VAL A 54 13.28 -6.53 0.09
C VAL A 54 11.90 -5.87 0.09
N LYS A 55 11.85 -4.59 0.45
CA LYS A 55 10.61 -3.81 0.51
C LYS A 55 10.80 -2.57 -0.35
N ASP A 56 9.91 -2.37 -1.31
CA ASP A 56 9.95 -1.23 -2.23
C ASP A 56 8.61 -0.51 -2.28
N THR A 57 8.63 0.82 -2.30
CA THR A 57 7.41 1.63 -2.39
C THR A 57 7.14 1.93 -3.85
N ILE A 58 6.09 1.34 -4.40
CA ILE A 58 5.82 1.36 -5.84
C ILE A 58 4.79 2.44 -6.25
N ALA A 59 4.01 2.94 -5.29
CA ALA A 59 3.17 4.11 -5.47
C ALA A 59 2.94 4.82 -4.14
N GLU A 60 2.83 6.15 -4.16
CA GLU A 60 2.54 6.96 -2.98
C GLU A 60 1.59 8.09 -3.35
N ILE A 61 0.56 8.29 -2.52
CA ILE A 61 -0.36 9.43 -2.60
C ILE A 61 -0.37 10.13 -1.26
N GLN A 62 -0.27 11.46 -1.30
CA GLN A 62 -0.38 12.30 -0.11
C GLN A 62 -1.67 13.12 -0.21
N LYS A 63 -2.40 13.18 0.91
CA LYS A 63 -3.60 14.00 1.05
C LYS A 63 -3.45 14.85 2.29
N GLY A 64 -3.87 16.10 2.15
CA GLY A 64 -3.41 17.20 2.98
C GLY A 64 -3.88 17.17 4.42
N PRO A 65 -3.79 18.34 5.08
CA PRO A 65 -3.91 18.39 6.52
C PRO A 65 -5.33 18.13 7.00
N VAL A 66 -5.47 17.59 8.20
CA VAL A 66 -6.73 17.54 8.94
C VAL A 66 -6.55 18.42 10.17
N PRO A 67 -7.02 19.68 10.13
CA PRO A 67 -6.96 20.58 11.28
C PRO A 67 -7.56 19.96 12.55
N SER A 68 -7.12 20.48 13.69
CA SER A 68 -7.65 20.13 15.01
C SER A 68 -9.18 20.18 15.04
N ASN A 69 -9.80 19.19 15.67
CA ASN A 69 -11.26 19.08 15.80
C ASN A 69 -12.07 19.08 14.48
N THR A 70 -11.46 18.69 13.36
CA THR A 70 -12.16 18.60 12.06
C THR A 70 -12.19 17.17 11.50
N SER A 71 -13.09 16.94 10.54
CA SER A 71 -13.13 15.69 9.78
C SER A 71 -13.06 15.98 8.29
N ARG A 72 -12.34 15.13 7.54
CA ARG A 72 -12.17 15.23 6.09
C ARG A 72 -12.31 13.86 5.46
N ASN A 73 -12.96 13.83 4.31
CA ASN A 73 -13.14 12.63 3.50
C ASN A 73 -12.57 12.86 2.10
N TRP A 74 -11.94 11.84 1.54
CA TRP A 74 -11.42 11.84 0.18
C TRP A 74 -11.75 10.53 -0.51
N THR A 75 -12.05 10.61 -1.79
CA THR A 75 -11.98 9.48 -2.70
C THR A 75 -10.74 9.69 -3.55
N VAL A 76 -9.82 8.72 -3.53
CA VAL A 76 -8.56 8.79 -4.25
C VAL A 76 -8.39 7.58 -5.14
N GLU A 77 -7.72 7.79 -6.25
CA GLU A 77 -7.44 6.74 -7.23
C GLU A 77 -5.94 6.48 -7.24
N MET A 78 -5.55 5.22 -7.06
CA MET A 78 -4.16 4.78 -7.07
C MET A 78 -3.96 3.73 -8.16
N GLY A 79 -3.11 4.01 -9.15
CA GLY A 79 -2.78 3.03 -10.18
C GLY A 79 -1.97 1.86 -9.62
N VAL A 80 -2.36 0.64 -9.98
CA VAL A 80 -1.54 -0.56 -9.80
C VAL A 80 -0.49 -0.57 -10.91
N PRO A 81 0.80 -0.46 -10.59
CA PRO A 81 1.83 -0.47 -11.60
C PRO A 81 1.83 -1.80 -12.36
N ALA A 82 2.31 -1.78 -13.60
CA ALA A 82 2.63 -3.01 -14.30
C ALA A 82 3.66 -3.78 -13.47
N LEU A 83 3.26 -4.93 -12.93
CA LEU A 83 4.17 -5.86 -12.26
C LEU A 83 4.61 -6.88 -13.30
N ASP A 84 5.91 -7.19 -13.32
CA ASP A 84 6.40 -8.31 -14.11
C ASP A 84 5.64 -9.58 -13.68
N VAL A 85 5.20 -10.37 -14.65
CA VAL A 85 4.55 -11.65 -14.36
C VAL A 85 5.64 -12.62 -13.89
N TYR A 86 5.75 -12.80 -12.58
CA TYR A 86 6.66 -13.79 -12.02
C TYR A 86 5.99 -15.16 -12.07
N ASN A 87 6.48 -16.07 -12.91
CA ASN A 87 6.05 -17.46 -12.90
C ASN A 87 6.64 -18.19 -11.68
N LEU A 88 6.03 -17.97 -10.51
CA LEU A 88 6.45 -18.56 -9.23
C LEU A 88 5.80 -19.92 -8.95
N SER A 89 4.99 -20.46 -9.88
CA SER A 89 4.26 -21.73 -9.70
C SER A 89 5.15 -22.93 -9.34
N GLY A 90 6.44 -22.88 -9.68
CA GLY A 90 7.45 -23.89 -9.28
C GLY A 90 8.58 -23.36 -8.39
N CYS A 91 8.52 -22.12 -7.90
CA CYS A 91 9.61 -21.50 -7.14
C CYS A 91 9.28 -21.44 -5.64
N GLN A 92 9.92 -22.29 -4.83
CA GLN A 92 9.79 -22.26 -3.37
C GLN A 92 10.69 -21.18 -2.70
N TYR A 93 11.50 -20.49 -3.49
CA TYR A 93 12.55 -19.60 -3.01
C TYR A 93 12.16 -18.12 -3.03
N ILE A 94 11.06 -17.75 -3.68
CA ILE A 94 10.63 -16.36 -3.84
C ILE A 94 9.17 -16.23 -3.47
N GLN A 95 8.87 -15.34 -2.53
CA GLN A 95 7.52 -15.00 -2.11
C GLN A 95 7.28 -13.50 -2.34
N LEU A 96 6.15 -13.16 -2.97
CA LEU A 96 5.73 -11.79 -3.27
C LEU A 96 4.46 -11.45 -2.50
N GLU A 97 4.47 -10.30 -1.84
CA GLU A 97 3.37 -9.72 -1.06
C GLU A 97 3.21 -8.23 -1.35
#